data_AF-A0A8T6P6T4-F1
#
_entry.id   AF-A0A8T6P6T4-F1
#
_cell.length_a   1.000
_cell.length_b   1.000
_cell.length_c   1.000
_cell.angle_alpha   90.00
_cell.angle_beta   90.00
_cell.angle_gamma   90.00
#
_symmetry.space_group_name_H-M   'P 1'
#
loop_
_entity.id
_entity.type
_entity.pdbx_description
1 polymer ?
#
loop_
_entity_poly.entity_id
_entity_poly.type
_entity_poly.pdbx_seq_one_letter_code
_entity_poly.pdbx_strand_id
1 'polypeptide(L)'
;MTTQSNDRNIPWLAILFILWNLFDIGVHVATDLVEPLRVAGNIVGLVAALIVLFANVKPFAPQILGGTAILVVALNMIESGLHGFLLPSLLFIGVAVILLILWAQAELRNASKESEDTTGDIATQWWVSPIGTLLGLGLVALSGVLFGAGIVPLSDAFADAGRGPLAQLHDGRLVAADYWDDEPSILSAGMGFEGMIGLPELNEETVRDAGGSWHGSVTCTSGEEPGDASFTSASTSDATALLFKGFSEYDDGLPIVFSWPVATETVDLTDFQFTLNTGDIVFANSVGMWPNWELNERNVVVVFGEFGNRGLASEDDAVFPVRLDIVEDETPLLLIGPGGQEFNAVGLSWETDATPYDSGPKLVGAKLNHVGDEALGEGGLNVAQVIGLLPNDEFSLYGGGDFRIRVLTTGGFSPDGVAGVLPNMYEDFFRVHVMGEDGETVLLEEVGVDYEVAGGTLRVVGLSELGQPENPDEGIYYDSCYAEDRDNYIDIILVGDEEAARNVLFVEIPALEG
;
A
#
# COMPACT_ATOMS: atom_id res chain seq x y z
N MET A 1 -20.51 -70.37 -14.26
CA MET A 1 -21.12 -69.11 -13.77
C MET A 1 -20.01 -68.12 -13.57
N THR A 2 -19.89 -67.17 -14.48
CA THR A 2 -18.87 -66.13 -14.54
C THR A 2 -19.32 -64.98 -13.65
N THR A 3 -18.59 -64.71 -12.57
CA THR A 3 -18.77 -63.47 -11.79
C THR A 3 -18.04 -62.34 -12.50
N GLN A 4 -18.81 -61.48 -13.19
CA GLN A 4 -18.36 -60.15 -13.63
C GLN A 4 -17.92 -59.36 -12.39
N SER A 5 -16.66 -58.91 -12.36
CA SER A 5 -16.22 -57.93 -11.37
C SER A 5 -16.88 -56.59 -11.69
N ASN A 6 -17.72 -56.11 -10.78
CA ASN A 6 -18.37 -54.81 -10.90
C ASN A 6 -17.36 -53.67 -11.04
N ASP A 7 -17.74 -52.75 -11.91
CA ASP A 7 -17.00 -51.62 -12.45
C ASP A 7 -16.26 -50.73 -11.43
N ARG A 8 -15.11 -50.25 -11.91
CA ARG A 8 -14.26 -49.18 -11.35
C ARG A 8 -15.06 -47.89 -11.18
N ASN A 9 -15.56 -47.61 -9.97
CA ASN A 9 -16.19 -46.33 -9.66
C ASN A 9 -15.17 -45.25 -9.23
N ILE A 10 -14.35 -44.81 -10.18
CA ILE A 10 -13.55 -43.57 -10.18
C ILE A 10 -14.36 -42.27 -10.56
N PRO A 11 -15.64 -42.27 -11.01
CA PRO A 11 -16.33 -41.05 -11.47
C PRO A 11 -16.39 -39.90 -10.45
N TRP A 12 -16.44 -40.22 -9.15
CA TRP A 12 -16.63 -39.21 -8.11
C TRP A 12 -15.42 -38.29 -7.95
N LEU A 13 -14.20 -38.79 -8.15
CA LEU A 13 -12.97 -37.97 -8.09
C LEU A 13 -12.93 -36.96 -9.23
N ALA A 14 -13.28 -37.39 -10.46
CA ALA A 14 -13.35 -36.49 -11.60
C ALA A 14 -14.45 -35.43 -11.42
N ILE A 15 -15.61 -35.81 -10.86
CA ILE A 15 -16.69 -34.86 -10.54
C ILE A 15 -16.24 -33.84 -9.49
N LEU A 16 -15.58 -34.30 -8.43
CA LEU A 16 -15.10 -33.43 -7.35
C LEU A 16 -14.00 -32.48 -7.85
N PHE A 17 -13.13 -32.97 -8.74
CA PHE A 17 -12.13 -32.14 -9.40
C PHE A 17 -12.78 -31.08 -10.29
N ILE A 18 -13.83 -31.41 -11.04
CA ILE A 18 -14.59 -30.43 -11.83
C ILE A 18 -15.20 -29.35 -10.94
N LEU A 19 -15.90 -29.76 -9.88
CA LEU A 19 -16.55 -28.82 -8.97
C LEU A 19 -15.54 -27.89 -8.30
N TRP A 20 -14.37 -28.40 -7.91
CA TRP A 20 -13.31 -27.60 -7.31
C TRP A 20 -12.72 -26.58 -8.28
N ASN A 21 -12.34 -27.01 -9.49
CA ASN A 21 -11.75 -26.09 -10.48
C ASN A 21 -12.76 -25.02 -10.93
N LEU A 22 -14.05 -25.35 -11.03
CA LEU A 22 -15.10 -24.35 -11.31
C LEU A 22 -15.31 -23.39 -10.13
N PHE A 23 -15.25 -23.88 -8.89
CA PHE A 23 -15.34 -23.05 -7.70
C PHE A 23 -14.16 -22.09 -7.60
N ASP A 24 -12.92 -22.56 -7.78
CA ASP A 24 -11.71 -21.71 -7.76
C ASP A 24 -11.80 -20.63 -8.84
N ILE A 25 -12.11 -21.00 -10.10
CA ILE A 25 -12.33 -20.02 -11.18
C ILE A 25 -13.43 -19.02 -10.80
N GLY A 26 -14.56 -19.48 -10.25
CA GLY A 26 -15.67 -18.63 -9.87
C GLY A 26 -15.35 -17.64 -8.77
N VAL A 27 -14.55 -18.05 -7.77
CA VAL A 27 -14.07 -17.15 -6.71
C VAL A 27 -13.18 -16.06 -7.31
N HIS A 28 -12.19 -16.42 -8.15
CA HIS A 28 -11.27 -15.44 -8.74
C HIS A 28 -11.93 -14.47 -9.69
N VAL A 29 -12.88 -14.95 -10.50
CA VAL A 29 -13.68 -14.07 -11.36
C VAL A 29 -14.58 -13.15 -10.54
N ALA A 30 -15.12 -13.61 -9.41
CA ALA A 30 -15.98 -12.80 -8.55
C ALA A 30 -15.21 -11.76 -7.71
N THR A 31 -13.92 -11.97 -7.48
CA THR A 31 -13.03 -11.04 -6.75
C THR A 31 -12.19 -10.17 -7.68
N ASP A 32 -12.45 -10.20 -8.98
CA ASP A 32 -11.68 -9.47 -10.03
C ASP A 32 -10.17 -9.81 -10.07
N LEU A 33 -9.81 -11.00 -9.58
CA LEU A 33 -8.46 -11.55 -9.58
C LEU A 33 -8.29 -12.55 -10.75
N VAL A 34 -8.65 -12.13 -11.96
CA VAL A 34 -8.60 -13.02 -13.14
C VAL A 34 -7.16 -13.20 -13.64
N GLU A 35 -6.45 -14.15 -13.04
CA GLU A 35 -5.06 -14.48 -13.37
C GLU A 35 -4.97 -15.50 -14.53
N PRO A 36 -4.40 -15.15 -15.70
CA PRO A 36 -4.42 -16.02 -16.89
C PRO A 36 -3.76 -17.38 -16.70
N LEU A 37 -2.65 -17.46 -15.94
CA LEU A 37 -1.88 -18.69 -15.70
C LEU A 37 -2.64 -19.65 -14.78
N ARG A 38 -3.24 -19.13 -13.71
CA ARG A 38 -4.06 -19.89 -12.77
C ARG A 38 -5.37 -20.37 -13.40
N VAL A 39 -6.05 -19.51 -14.15
CA VAL A 39 -7.24 -19.87 -14.93
C VAL A 39 -6.89 -20.94 -15.97
N ALA A 40 -5.76 -20.82 -16.67
CA ALA A 40 -5.28 -21.84 -17.60
C ALA A 40 -5.00 -23.17 -16.90
N GLY A 41 -4.36 -23.16 -15.72
CA GLY A 41 -4.15 -24.35 -14.89
C GLY A 41 -5.47 -25.06 -14.55
N ASN A 42 -6.45 -24.31 -14.06
CA ASN A 42 -7.76 -24.86 -13.70
C ASN A 42 -8.56 -25.37 -14.92
N ILE A 43 -8.44 -24.72 -16.07
CA ILE A 43 -9.02 -25.19 -17.34
C ILE A 43 -8.39 -26.53 -17.75
N VAL A 44 -7.08 -26.68 -17.62
CA VAL A 44 -6.39 -27.97 -17.85
C VAL A 44 -6.92 -29.03 -16.88
N GLY A 45 -7.17 -28.66 -15.62
CA GLY A 45 -7.86 -29.48 -14.61
C GLY A 45 -9.23 -29.99 -15.06
N LEU A 46 -10.07 -29.08 -15.55
CA LEU A 46 -11.41 -29.38 -16.05
C LEU A 46 -11.38 -30.31 -17.27
N VAL A 47 -10.51 -30.01 -18.25
CA VAL A 47 -10.37 -30.81 -19.47
C VAL A 47 -9.90 -32.22 -19.15
N ALA A 48 -8.92 -32.39 -18.24
CA ALA A 48 -8.45 -33.69 -17.79
C ALA A 48 -9.55 -34.53 -17.14
N ALA A 49 -10.38 -33.91 -16.27
CA ALA A 49 -11.50 -34.57 -15.64
C ALA A 49 -12.60 -34.97 -16.63
N LEU A 50 -12.91 -34.12 -17.60
CA LEU A 50 -13.86 -34.43 -18.67
C LEU A 50 -13.37 -35.57 -19.58
N ILE A 51 -12.08 -35.59 -19.92
CA ILE A 51 -11.45 -36.69 -20.66
C ILE A 51 -11.62 -38.02 -19.91
N VAL A 52 -11.41 -38.03 -18.59
CA VAL A 52 -11.60 -39.23 -17.76
C VAL A 52 -13.05 -39.71 -17.73
N LEU A 53 -14.01 -38.78 -17.67
CA LEU A 53 -15.45 -39.12 -17.63
C LEU A 53 -15.97 -39.62 -18.97
N PHE A 54 -15.52 -39.04 -20.10
CA PHE A 54 -16.16 -39.22 -21.40
C PHE A 54 -15.32 -39.95 -22.45
N ALA A 55 -13.98 -39.92 -22.38
CA ALA A 55 -13.10 -40.45 -23.44
C ALA A 55 -12.76 -41.95 -23.29
N ASN A 56 -13.45 -42.67 -22.40
CA ASN A 56 -13.24 -44.11 -22.14
C ASN A 56 -11.79 -44.48 -21.74
N VAL A 57 -11.04 -43.51 -21.18
CA VAL A 57 -9.67 -43.67 -20.65
C VAL A 57 -9.64 -43.95 -19.15
N LYS A 58 -10.71 -44.54 -18.62
CA LYS A 58 -10.85 -44.90 -17.19
C LYS A 58 -9.66 -45.67 -16.59
N PRO A 59 -8.94 -46.55 -17.33
CA PRO A 59 -7.72 -47.17 -16.82
C PRO A 59 -6.57 -46.21 -16.51
N PHE A 60 -6.53 -45.05 -17.18
CA PHE A 60 -5.50 -44.03 -17.03
C PHE A 60 -5.96 -42.84 -16.18
N ALA A 61 -7.19 -42.91 -15.65
CA ALA A 61 -7.76 -41.86 -14.81
C ALA A 61 -6.88 -41.46 -13.64
N PRO A 62 -6.23 -42.39 -12.93
CA PRO A 62 -5.31 -42.03 -11.85
C PRO A 62 -4.15 -41.16 -12.35
N GLN A 63 -3.49 -41.54 -13.43
CA GLN A 63 -2.31 -40.83 -13.95
C GLN A 63 -2.69 -39.47 -14.51
N ILE A 64 -3.83 -39.39 -15.21
CA ILE A 64 -4.35 -38.15 -15.78
C ILE A 64 -4.73 -37.17 -14.67
N LEU A 65 -5.56 -37.57 -13.70
CA LEU A 65 -6.02 -36.66 -12.64
C LEU A 65 -4.90 -36.30 -11.66
N GLY A 66 -4.04 -37.26 -11.30
CA GLY A 66 -2.91 -37.03 -10.40
C GLY A 66 -1.85 -36.11 -11.03
N GLY A 67 -1.47 -36.37 -12.29
CA GLY A 67 -0.54 -35.51 -13.02
C GLY A 67 -1.06 -34.08 -13.20
N THR A 68 -2.36 -33.93 -13.51
CA THR A 68 -2.98 -32.62 -13.63
C THR A 68 -3.12 -31.91 -12.29
N ALA A 69 -3.43 -32.61 -11.20
CA ALA A 69 -3.47 -32.01 -9.86
C ALA A 69 -2.09 -31.47 -9.44
N ILE A 70 -1.00 -32.21 -9.70
CA ILE A 70 0.36 -31.73 -9.45
C ILE A 70 0.66 -30.48 -10.28
N LEU A 71 0.27 -30.47 -11.56
CA LEU A 71 0.48 -29.32 -12.44
C LEU A 71 -0.27 -28.08 -11.94
N VAL A 72 -1.54 -28.22 -11.56
CA VAL A 72 -2.35 -27.12 -11.00
C VAL A 72 -1.72 -26.58 -9.71
N VAL A 73 -1.27 -27.46 -8.81
CA VAL A 73 -0.59 -27.03 -7.58
C VAL A 73 0.70 -26.29 -7.88
N ALA A 74 1.53 -26.81 -8.79
CA ALA A 74 2.81 -26.20 -9.13
C ALA A 74 2.63 -24.82 -9.77
N LEU A 75 1.68 -24.68 -10.69
CA LEU A 75 1.36 -23.39 -11.32
C LEU A 75 0.84 -22.40 -10.27
N ASN A 76 -0.07 -22.83 -9.39
CA ASN A 76 -0.61 -21.97 -8.35
C ASN A 76 0.46 -21.58 -7.30
N MET A 77 1.42 -22.45 -7.00
CA MET A 77 2.53 -22.13 -6.11
C MET A 77 3.51 -21.12 -6.71
N ILE A 78 3.83 -21.27 -8.00
CA ILE A 78 4.72 -20.33 -8.71
C ILE A 78 4.06 -18.95 -8.76
N GLU A 79 2.79 -18.89 -9.17
CA GLU A 79 2.04 -17.63 -9.27
C GLU A 79 1.92 -16.95 -7.91
N SER A 80 1.55 -17.73 -6.89
CA SER A 80 1.46 -17.25 -5.51
C SER A 80 2.77 -16.70 -4.96
N GLY A 81 3.92 -17.24 -5.38
CA GLY A 81 5.23 -16.76 -4.97
C GLY A 81 5.61 -15.46 -5.68
N LEU A 82 5.23 -15.33 -6.95
CA LEU A 82 5.50 -14.13 -7.76
C LEU A 82 4.65 -12.93 -7.34
N HIS A 83 3.45 -13.15 -6.80
CA HIS A 83 2.49 -12.10 -6.46
C HIS A 83 2.22 -11.94 -4.95
N GLY A 84 3.05 -12.53 -4.07
CA GLY A 84 2.95 -12.31 -2.62
C GLY A 84 1.76 -12.98 -1.92
N PHE A 85 0.91 -13.73 -2.63
CA PHE A 85 -0.32 -14.36 -2.10
C PHE A 85 -0.10 -15.72 -1.41
N LEU A 86 1.01 -15.89 -0.69
CA LEU A 86 1.44 -17.19 -0.14
C LEU A 86 0.35 -17.84 0.75
N LEU A 87 -0.35 -17.03 1.56
CA LEU A 87 -1.31 -17.51 2.57
C LEU A 87 -2.64 -18.04 2.00
N PRO A 88 -3.39 -17.32 1.12
CA PRO A 88 -4.54 -17.89 0.43
C PRO A 88 -4.19 -19.16 -0.33
N SER A 89 -3.01 -19.19 -0.95
CA SER A 89 -2.52 -20.34 -1.71
C SER A 89 -2.26 -21.58 -0.86
N LEU A 90 -1.91 -21.44 0.43
CA LEU A 90 -1.77 -22.58 1.34
C LEU A 90 -3.09 -23.34 1.56
N LEU A 91 -4.24 -22.66 1.51
CA LEU A 91 -5.56 -23.30 1.57
C LEU A 91 -5.78 -24.18 0.33
N PHE A 92 -5.47 -23.65 -0.86
CA PHE A 92 -5.60 -24.36 -2.13
C PHE A 92 -4.60 -25.51 -2.26
N ILE A 93 -3.36 -25.32 -1.80
CA ILE A 93 -2.33 -26.36 -1.68
C ILE A 93 -2.80 -27.45 -0.72
N GLY A 94 -3.37 -27.09 0.42
CA GLY A 94 -3.89 -28.04 1.41
C GLY A 94 -4.99 -28.95 0.84
N VAL A 95 -5.96 -28.37 0.12
CA VAL A 95 -7.03 -29.14 -0.54
C VAL A 95 -6.46 -30.04 -1.65
N ALA A 96 -5.53 -29.54 -2.45
CA ALA A 96 -4.92 -30.33 -3.52
C ALA A 96 -4.05 -31.49 -2.98
N VAL A 97 -3.33 -31.29 -1.87
CA VAL A 97 -2.61 -32.34 -1.16
C VAL A 97 -3.57 -33.41 -0.62
N ILE A 98 -4.73 -33.01 -0.08
CA ILE A 98 -5.78 -33.96 0.33
C ILE A 98 -6.25 -34.81 -0.87
N LEU A 99 -6.47 -34.20 -2.03
CA LEU A 99 -6.88 -34.91 -3.24
C LEU A 99 -5.78 -35.88 -3.73
N LEU A 100 -4.51 -35.48 -3.66
CA LEU A 100 -3.36 -36.32 -3.99
C LEU A 100 -3.21 -37.51 -3.03
N ILE A 101 -3.47 -37.31 -1.74
CA ILE A 101 -3.46 -38.40 -0.74
C ILE A 101 -4.60 -39.38 -0.99
N LEU A 102 -5.82 -38.88 -1.23
CA LEU A 102 -6.98 -39.72 -1.58
C LEU A 102 -6.76 -40.51 -2.87
N TRP A 103 -6.08 -39.90 -3.84
CA TRP A 103 -5.65 -40.54 -5.07
C TRP A 103 -4.63 -41.66 -4.84
N ALA A 104 -3.54 -41.37 -4.11
CA ALA A 104 -2.51 -42.37 -3.79
C ALA A 104 -3.09 -43.58 -3.04
N GLN A 105 -4.05 -43.33 -2.14
CA GLN A 105 -4.77 -44.39 -1.43
C GLN A 105 -5.64 -45.26 -2.35
N ALA A 106 -6.28 -44.66 -3.36
CA ALA A 106 -7.07 -45.41 -4.34
C ALA A 106 -6.19 -46.37 -5.14
N GLU A 107 -4.98 -45.93 -5.52
CA GLU A 107 -4.07 -46.74 -6.33
C GLU A 107 -3.40 -47.86 -5.52
N LEU A 108 -3.00 -47.58 -4.28
CA LEU A 108 -2.49 -48.60 -3.36
C LEU A 108 -3.53 -49.69 -3.07
N ARG A 109 -4.81 -49.34 -2.93
CA ARG A 109 -5.92 -50.31 -2.77
C ARG A 109 -6.19 -51.12 -4.03
N ASN A 110 -5.86 -50.61 -5.21
CA ASN A 110 -5.98 -51.36 -6.45
C ASN A 110 -4.82 -52.36 -6.58
N ALA A 111 -3.59 -51.93 -6.28
CA ALA A 111 -2.41 -52.79 -6.30
C ALA A 111 -2.49 -53.93 -5.27
N SER A 112 -3.00 -53.64 -4.05
CA SER A 112 -3.15 -54.66 -3.00
C SER A 112 -4.22 -55.71 -3.30
N LYS A 113 -5.15 -55.44 -4.23
CA LYS A 113 -6.14 -56.44 -4.68
C LYS A 113 -5.58 -57.42 -5.71
N GLU A 114 -4.50 -57.06 -6.39
CA GLU A 114 -3.83 -57.91 -7.38
C GLU A 114 -2.77 -58.82 -6.73
N SER A 115 -2.24 -58.47 -5.56
CA SER A 115 -1.37 -59.34 -4.75
C SER A 115 -2.17 -60.06 -3.67
N GLU A 116 -2.11 -61.39 -3.60
CA GLU A 116 -2.73 -62.23 -2.54
C GLU A 116 -2.10 -62.05 -1.13
N ASP A 117 -1.33 -60.98 -0.90
CA ASP A 117 -0.68 -60.69 0.37
C ASP A 117 -1.54 -59.73 1.21
N THR A 118 -2.04 -60.23 2.34
CA THR A 118 -2.88 -59.50 3.30
C THR A 118 -2.07 -58.97 4.48
N THR A 119 -0.81 -58.62 4.26
CA THR A 119 -0.07 -57.81 5.23
C THR A 119 -0.53 -56.36 5.13
N GLY A 120 -1.22 -55.90 6.18
CA GLY A 120 -1.87 -54.60 6.25
C GLY A 120 -0.90 -53.44 6.17
N ASP A 121 -0.62 -52.99 4.95
CA ASP A 121 0.18 -51.81 4.68
C ASP A 121 -0.53 -50.58 5.24
N ILE A 122 0.18 -49.82 6.09
CA ILE A 122 -0.37 -48.70 6.88
C ILE A 122 -1.08 -47.70 5.97
N ALA A 123 -0.57 -47.50 4.75
CA ALA A 123 -1.12 -46.58 3.75
C ALA A 123 -2.54 -46.93 3.27
N THR A 124 -3.04 -48.16 3.48
CA THR A 124 -4.39 -48.58 3.08
C THR A 124 -5.45 -48.44 4.19
N GLN A 125 -5.01 -48.17 5.42
CA GLN A 125 -5.89 -48.16 6.59
C GLN A 125 -6.83 -46.94 6.59
N TRP A 126 -8.11 -47.18 6.90
CA TRP A 126 -9.20 -46.19 6.78
C TRP A 126 -8.99 -44.91 7.61
N TRP A 127 -8.16 -44.96 8.65
CA TRP A 127 -7.86 -43.83 9.53
C TRP A 127 -6.75 -42.89 9.00
N VAL A 128 -5.99 -43.28 7.98
CA VAL A 128 -4.95 -42.42 7.38
C VAL A 128 -5.57 -41.21 6.67
N SER A 129 -6.74 -41.37 6.04
CA SER A 129 -7.47 -40.26 5.43
C SER A 129 -7.95 -39.24 6.48
N PRO A 130 -8.62 -39.63 7.58
CA PRO A 130 -8.91 -38.73 8.69
C PRO A 130 -7.69 -38.03 9.26
N ILE A 131 -6.54 -38.70 9.41
CA ILE A 131 -5.31 -38.08 9.92
C ILE A 131 -4.72 -37.08 8.92
N GLY A 132 -4.70 -37.41 7.62
CA GLY A 132 -4.29 -36.46 6.57
C GLY A 132 -5.19 -35.24 6.50
N THR A 133 -6.51 -35.43 6.63
CA THR A 133 -7.49 -34.35 6.73
C THR A 133 -7.31 -33.53 8.01
N LEU A 134 -7.03 -34.16 9.15
CA LEU A 134 -6.78 -33.48 10.43
C LEU A 134 -5.43 -32.73 10.43
N LEU A 135 -4.42 -33.21 9.71
CA LEU A 135 -3.16 -32.50 9.49
C LEU A 135 -3.35 -31.31 8.54
N GLY A 136 -4.15 -31.46 7.47
CA GLY A 136 -4.53 -30.36 6.60
C GLY A 136 -5.36 -29.30 7.32
N LEU A 137 -6.38 -29.71 8.08
CA LEU A 137 -7.17 -28.83 8.95
C LEU A 137 -6.31 -28.24 10.08
N GLY A 138 -5.34 -28.98 10.58
CA GLY A 138 -4.38 -28.54 11.58
C GLY A 138 -3.43 -27.49 11.05
N LEU A 139 -2.96 -27.60 9.80
CA LEU A 139 -2.20 -26.57 9.09
C LEU A 139 -3.05 -25.32 8.86
N VAL A 140 -4.30 -25.47 8.43
CA VAL A 140 -5.28 -24.37 8.28
C VAL A 140 -5.62 -23.70 9.62
N ALA A 141 -5.66 -24.47 10.71
CA ALA A 141 -5.89 -23.95 12.05
C ALA A 141 -4.62 -23.33 12.66
N LEU A 142 -3.42 -23.87 12.38
CA LEU A 142 -2.14 -23.32 12.82
C LEU A 142 -1.83 -22.00 12.10
N SER A 143 -2.21 -21.88 10.82
CA SER A 143 -2.27 -20.59 10.13
C SER A 143 -3.33 -19.65 10.69
N GLY A 144 -4.32 -20.14 11.46
CA GLY A 144 -5.25 -19.29 12.21
C GLY A 144 -4.74 -18.92 13.62
N VAL A 145 -3.89 -19.76 14.24
CA VAL A 145 -3.38 -19.58 15.60
C VAL A 145 -2.10 -18.74 15.65
N LEU A 146 -1.27 -18.74 14.59
CA LEU A 146 -0.19 -17.74 14.43
C LEU A 146 -0.73 -16.30 14.36
N PHE A 147 -2.01 -16.13 13.99
CA PHE A 147 -2.72 -14.85 13.96
C PHE A 147 -3.57 -14.59 15.23
N GLY A 148 -3.54 -15.51 16.20
CA GLY A 148 -4.30 -15.43 17.45
C GLY A 148 -3.62 -14.62 18.57
N ALA A 149 -2.56 -13.87 18.28
CA ALA A 149 -1.86 -13.03 19.26
C ALA A 149 -2.54 -11.68 19.54
N GLY A 150 -3.67 -11.38 18.89
CA GLY A 150 -4.66 -10.43 19.41
C GLY A 150 -4.38 -8.94 19.19
N ILE A 151 -3.87 -8.54 18.02
CA ILE A 151 -3.60 -7.11 17.73
C ILE A 151 -4.61 -6.48 16.74
N VAL A 152 -5.43 -7.23 15.98
CA VAL A 152 -6.45 -6.63 15.09
C VAL A 152 -7.74 -7.48 15.05
N PRO A 153 -8.95 -6.89 15.14
CA PRO A 153 -10.19 -7.65 14.99
C PRO A 153 -10.25 -8.38 13.65
N LEU A 154 -10.48 -9.70 13.70
CA LEU A 154 -10.46 -10.64 12.57
C LEU A 154 -11.31 -10.20 11.36
N SER A 155 -12.34 -9.38 11.52
CA SER A 155 -13.22 -8.96 10.41
C SER A 155 -12.49 -8.14 9.35
N ASP A 156 -11.56 -7.30 9.78
CA ASP A 156 -10.99 -6.26 8.92
C ASP A 156 -9.79 -6.82 8.14
N ALA A 157 -8.97 -7.65 8.80
CA ALA A 157 -7.88 -8.38 8.15
C ALA A 157 -8.38 -9.36 7.07
N PHE A 158 -9.54 -10.01 7.25
CA PHE A 158 -10.14 -10.85 6.21
C PHE A 158 -10.83 -10.04 5.10
N ALA A 159 -11.34 -8.84 5.40
CA ALA A 159 -11.91 -7.94 4.40
C ALA A 159 -10.84 -7.35 3.47
N ASP A 160 -9.66 -7.04 4.02
CA ASP A 160 -8.56 -6.44 3.26
C ASP A 160 -7.69 -7.46 2.53
N ALA A 161 -7.54 -8.68 3.06
CA ALA A 161 -6.72 -9.74 2.44
C ALA A 161 -7.22 -10.21 1.05
N GLY A 162 -8.40 -9.78 0.61
CA GLY A 162 -8.96 -10.06 -0.72
C GLY A 162 -9.11 -8.84 -1.63
N ARG A 163 -8.75 -7.63 -1.16
CA ARG A 163 -8.87 -6.38 -1.94
C ARG A 163 -7.53 -6.03 -2.56
N GLY A 164 -7.52 -5.71 -3.85
CA GLY A 164 -6.34 -5.13 -4.51
C GLY A 164 -5.94 -3.77 -3.88
N PRO A 165 -4.68 -3.32 -4.05
CA PRO A 165 -4.20 -2.07 -3.46
C PRO A 165 -5.09 -0.86 -3.74
N LEU A 166 -5.50 -0.67 -5.00
CA LEU A 166 -6.42 0.40 -5.40
C LEU A 166 -7.73 0.38 -4.61
N ALA A 167 -8.31 -0.80 -4.35
CA ALA A 167 -9.56 -0.91 -3.59
C ALA A 167 -9.38 -0.59 -2.10
N GLN A 168 -8.18 -0.77 -1.53
CA GLN A 168 -7.87 -0.35 -0.15
C GLN A 168 -7.66 1.17 -0.07
N LEU A 169 -7.09 1.79 -1.10
CA LEU A 169 -6.89 3.23 -1.15
C LEU A 169 -8.22 4.02 -1.25
N HIS A 170 -9.26 3.40 -1.82
CA HIS A 170 -10.58 4.02 -2.06
C HIS A 170 -11.72 3.35 -1.26
N ASP A 171 -11.44 2.87 -0.03
CA ASP A 171 -12.43 2.18 0.79
C ASP A 171 -13.21 3.07 1.77
N GLY A 172 -12.90 4.37 1.81
CA GLY A 172 -13.55 5.36 2.66
C GLY A 172 -13.23 5.25 4.15
N ARG A 173 -12.32 4.37 4.56
CA ARG A 173 -11.93 4.28 5.97
C ARG A 173 -11.14 5.51 6.38
N LEU A 174 -11.51 6.04 7.54
CA LEU A 174 -10.88 7.20 8.15
C LEU A 174 -10.80 6.97 9.66
N VAL A 175 -9.62 7.13 10.24
CA VAL A 175 -9.38 6.89 11.67
C VAL A 175 -8.45 7.97 12.19
N ALA A 176 -8.93 8.78 13.13
CA ALA A 176 -8.15 9.82 13.81
C ALA A 176 -7.49 10.87 12.88
N ALA A 177 -8.00 11.05 11.67
CA ALA A 177 -7.42 11.99 10.73
C ALA A 177 -7.58 13.46 11.12
N ASP A 178 -6.60 14.26 10.72
CA ASP A 178 -6.51 15.66 11.12
C ASP A 178 -7.41 16.59 10.28
N TYR A 179 -8.04 17.51 11.01
CA TYR A 179 -8.62 18.74 10.47
C TYR A 179 -7.58 19.86 10.58
N TRP A 180 -7.33 20.55 9.48
CA TRP A 180 -6.35 21.62 9.34
C TRP A 180 -6.96 23.02 9.33
N ASP A 181 -8.28 23.10 9.18
CA ASP A 181 -9.05 24.35 9.27
C ASP A 181 -10.45 24.07 9.85
N ASP A 182 -11.08 25.10 10.40
CA ASP A 182 -12.44 25.03 10.94
C ASP A 182 -13.49 24.86 9.83
N GLU A 183 -13.16 25.26 8.60
CA GLU A 183 -14.02 25.17 7.41
C GLU A 183 -13.35 24.35 6.29
N PRO A 184 -14.12 23.62 5.47
CA PRO A 184 -13.58 22.84 4.37
C PRO A 184 -13.05 23.77 3.27
N SER A 185 -11.80 23.56 2.87
CA SER A 185 -11.10 24.34 1.86
C SER A 185 -10.02 23.51 1.17
N ILE A 186 -9.51 24.02 0.05
CA ILE A 186 -8.31 23.51 -0.61
C ILE A 186 -7.13 24.36 -0.13
N LEU A 187 -6.18 23.74 0.55
CA LEU A 187 -4.97 24.37 1.08
C LEU A 187 -3.93 24.58 -0.02
N SER A 188 -3.79 23.62 -0.94
CA SER A 188 -2.92 23.75 -2.12
C SER A 188 -3.33 22.80 -3.24
N ALA A 189 -3.00 23.16 -4.48
CA ALA A 189 -3.11 22.29 -5.65
C ALA A 189 -1.99 22.60 -6.67
N GLY A 190 -0.76 22.70 -6.16
CA GLY A 190 0.42 23.02 -6.97
C GLY A 190 1.06 21.76 -7.55
N MET A 191 1.62 21.87 -8.75
CA MET A 191 2.36 20.79 -9.40
C MET A 191 3.55 20.33 -8.53
N GLY A 192 3.91 19.05 -8.58
CA GLY A 192 5.11 18.51 -7.95
C GLY A 192 6.22 18.31 -8.98
N PHE A 193 5.93 17.57 -10.05
CA PHE A 193 6.91 17.16 -11.05
C PHE A 193 6.34 17.26 -12.47
N GLU A 194 7.17 17.55 -13.46
CA GLU A 194 6.81 17.50 -14.88
C GLU A 194 7.26 16.17 -15.51
N GLY A 195 6.38 15.49 -16.24
CA GLY A 195 6.69 14.45 -17.23
C GLY A 195 7.33 13.14 -16.76
N MET A 196 7.50 12.93 -15.45
CA MET A 196 8.24 11.78 -14.89
C MET A 196 7.36 10.70 -14.25
N ILE A 197 6.05 10.78 -14.47
CA ILE A 197 5.07 9.80 -13.98
C ILE A 197 4.54 8.97 -15.15
N GLY A 198 4.48 7.65 -15.00
CA GLY A 198 4.04 6.77 -16.08
C GLY A 198 5.14 6.53 -17.13
N LEU A 199 6.38 6.34 -16.69
CA LEU A 199 7.49 5.98 -17.58
C LEU A 199 7.39 4.49 -18.00
N PRO A 200 7.92 4.11 -19.17
CA PRO A 200 7.90 2.70 -19.60
C PRO A 200 8.82 1.82 -18.75
N GLU A 201 9.91 2.38 -18.21
CA GLU A 201 10.88 1.71 -17.34
C GLU A 201 11.65 2.74 -16.52
N LEU A 202 12.22 2.32 -15.38
CA LEU A 202 13.08 3.15 -14.55
C LEU A 202 14.54 2.81 -14.81
N ASN A 203 15.20 3.66 -15.60
CA ASN A 203 16.65 3.68 -15.75
C ASN A 203 17.12 5.12 -15.94
N GLU A 204 18.43 5.34 -15.78
CA GLU A 204 19.00 6.69 -15.83
C GLU A 204 18.69 7.43 -17.14
N GLU A 205 18.74 6.75 -18.30
CA GLU A 205 18.49 7.38 -19.60
C GLU A 205 17.03 7.83 -19.69
N THR A 206 16.08 6.92 -19.46
CA THR A 206 14.65 7.20 -19.55
C THR A 206 14.21 8.29 -18.57
N VAL A 207 14.68 8.24 -17.31
CA VAL A 207 14.33 9.23 -16.30
C VAL A 207 14.88 10.60 -16.66
N ARG A 208 16.14 10.69 -17.12
CA ARG A 208 16.74 11.97 -17.52
C ARG A 208 16.12 12.54 -18.79
N ASP A 209 15.74 11.70 -19.74
CA ASP A 209 15.04 12.12 -20.96
C ASP A 209 13.65 12.70 -20.65
N ALA A 210 12.99 12.19 -19.61
CA ALA A 210 11.75 12.76 -19.05
C ALA A 210 11.99 14.01 -18.17
N GLY A 211 13.26 14.39 -17.95
CA GLY A 211 13.68 15.54 -17.13
C GLY A 211 13.66 15.28 -15.62
N GLY A 212 13.59 14.01 -15.19
CA GLY A 212 13.71 13.60 -13.80
C GLY A 212 15.15 13.53 -13.29
N SER A 213 15.31 13.53 -11.97
CA SER A 213 16.59 13.37 -11.29
C SER A 213 16.98 11.89 -11.17
N TRP A 214 18.30 11.63 -11.24
CA TRP A 214 18.88 10.29 -11.05
C TRP A 214 20.19 10.33 -10.25
N HIS A 215 20.25 9.62 -9.12
CA HIS A 215 21.47 9.48 -8.31
C HIS A 215 22.41 8.38 -8.82
N GLY A 216 23.44 8.74 -9.58
CA GLY A 216 24.30 7.73 -10.25
C GLY A 216 25.18 6.82 -9.35
N SER A 217 25.24 7.05 -8.03
CA SER A 217 26.13 6.29 -7.13
C SER A 217 25.52 6.10 -5.75
N VAL A 218 24.38 5.40 -5.69
CA VAL A 218 23.77 4.97 -4.43
C VAL A 218 24.45 3.68 -3.95
N THR A 219 24.70 3.58 -2.65
CA THR A 219 25.22 2.36 -2.03
C THR A 219 24.57 2.22 -0.66
N CYS A 220 23.88 1.10 -0.44
CA CYS A 220 23.24 0.83 0.85
C CYS A 220 24.27 0.30 1.85
N THR A 221 24.21 0.77 3.09
CA THR A 221 25.10 0.31 4.17
C THR A 221 24.90 -1.17 4.47
N SER A 222 23.67 -1.67 4.28
CA SER A 222 23.33 -3.10 4.37
C SER A 222 24.10 -3.98 3.38
N GLY A 223 24.62 -3.40 2.29
CA GLY A 223 25.20 -4.12 1.16
C GLY A 223 24.17 -4.71 0.20
N GLU A 224 22.89 -4.42 0.40
CA GLU A 224 21.83 -4.75 -0.56
C GLU A 224 21.89 -3.84 -1.79
N GLU A 225 21.33 -4.33 -2.90
CA GLU A 225 21.17 -3.50 -4.10
C GLU A 225 20.14 -2.41 -3.82
N PRO A 226 20.43 -1.13 -4.10
CA PRO A 226 19.47 -0.05 -3.89
C PRO A 226 18.22 -0.26 -4.74
N GLY A 227 17.05 -0.01 -4.15
CA GLY A 227 15.79 0.02 -4.89
C GLY A 227 15.64 1.27 -5.76
N ASP A 228 14.76 1.23 -6.75
CA ASP A 228 14.53 2.31 -7.72
C ASP A 228 14.25 3.68 -7.06
N ALA A 229 13.52 3.67 -5.95
CA ALA A 229 13.21 4.87 -5.16
C ALA A 229 14.47 5.61 -4.69
N SER A 230 15.56 4.88 -4.43
CA SER A 230 16.85 5.47 -4.00
C SER A 230 17.52 6.26 -5.14
N PHE A 231 17.16 5.96 -6.40
CA PHE A 231 17.74 6.60 -7.58
C PHE A 231 16.90 7.77 -8.06
N THR A 232 15.57 7.70 -7.95
CA THR A 232 14.65 8.66 -8.54
C THR A 232 13.31 8.72 -7.81
N SER A 233 12.59 9.82 -8.00
CA SER A 233 11.18 9.99 -7.64
C SER A 233 10.20 9.64 -8.78
N ALA A 234 10.72 9.22 -9.95
CA ALA A 234 9.90 8.81 -11.09
C ALA A 234 9.17 7.47 -10.84
N SER A 235 8.08 7.25 -11.57
CA SER A 235 7.28 6.03 -11.48
C SER A 235 6.91 5.47 -12.85
N THR A 236 6.69 4.16 -12.93
CA THR A 236 6.28 3.50 -14.18
C THR A 236 4.77 3.48 -14.37
N SER A 237 4.31 3.31 -15.61
CA SER A 237 2.88 3.14 -15.89
C SER A 237 2.27 1.94 -15.18
N ASP A 238 3.04 0.85 -15.00
CA ASP A 238 2.60 -0.34 -14.27
C ASP A 238 2.43 -0.05 -12.78
N ALA A 239 3.34 0.73 -12.18
CA ALA A 239 3.23 1.14 -10.78
C ALA A 239 2.04 2.07 -10.55
N THR A 240 1.81 3.05 -11.45
CA THR A 240 0.64 3.93 -11.36
C THR A 240 -0.66 3.16 -11.53
N ALA A 241 -0.74 2.20 -12.46
CA ALA A 241 -1.95 1.41 -12.69
C ALA A 241 -2.34 0.52 -11.50
N LEU A 242 -1.41 0.23 -10.58
CA LEU A 242 -1.68 -0.54 -9.36
C LEU A 242 -2.37 0.28 -8.26
N LEU A 243 -2.09 1.59 -8.21
CA LEU A 243 -2.40 2.46 -7.06
C LEU A 243 -3.32 3.64 -7.41
N PHE A 244 -3.52 3.92 -8.70
CA PHE A 244 -4.32 5.03 -9.20
C PHE A 244 -5.44 4.55 -10.12
N LYS A 245 -6.58 5.24 -10.09
CA LYS A 245 -7.64 5.12 -11.10
C LYS A 245 -7.19 5.88 -12.35
N GLY A 246 -7.35 5.30 -13.53
CA GLY A 246 -6.99 5.93 -14.81
C GLY A 246 -5.70 5.38 -15.39
N PHE A 247 -4.97 6.20 -16.15
CA PHE A 247 -3.69 5.84 -16.76
C PHE A 247 -2.71 7.00 -16.69
N SER A 248 -1.42 6.70 -16.79
CA SER A 248 -0.37 7.72 -16.88
C SER A 248 0.73 7.34 -17.86
N GLU A 249 1.12 8.32 -18.69
CA GLU A 249 2.15 8.19 -19.72
C GLU A 249 2.90 9.52 -19.86
N TYR A 250 4.08 9.63 -19.24
CA TYR A 250 4.85 10.89 -19.13
C TYR A 250 4.01 12.04 -18.59
N ASP A 251 3.20 11.77 -17.56
CA ASP A 251 2.37 12.75 -16.89
C ASP A 251 3.17 13.57 -15.87
N ASP A 252 2.61 14.73 -15.54
CA ASP A 252 3.00 15.58 -14.43
C ASP A 252 2.36 15.06 -13.13
N GLY A 253 3.08 15.21 -12.01
CA GLY A 253 2.59 14.92 -10.66
C GLY A 253 1.96 16.14 -10.03
N LEU A 254 0.76 16.06 -9.44
CA LEU A 254 0.13 17.19 -8.73
C LEU A 254 -0.64 16.72 -7.47
N PRO A 255 -0.14 17.02 -6.26
CA PRO A 255 -0.87 16.85 -5.01
C PRO A 255 -1.90 17.97 -4.76
N ILE A 256 -3.10 17.57 -4.33
CA ILE A 256 -4.20 18.45 -3.94
C ILE A 256 -4.45 18.22 -2.45
N VAL A 257 -4.25 19.27 -1.66
CA VAL A 257 -4.28 19.21 -0.20
C VAL A 257 -5.55 19.89 0.30
N PHE A 258 -6.37 19.16 1.05
CA PHE A 258 -7.62 19.63 1.63
C PHE A 258 -7.49 19.90 3.12
N SER A 259 -8.24 20.88 3.63
CA SER A 259 -8.25 21.16 5.06
C SER A 259 -8.95 20.08 5.88
N TRP A 260 -9.91 19.38 5.27
CA TRP A 260 -10.64 18.26 5.86
C TRP A 260 -10.30 16.96 5.11
N PRO A 261 -10.31 15.81 5.80
CA PRO A 261 -10.07 14.53 5.14
C PRO A 261 -11.10 14.22 4.06
N VAL A 262 -10.68 13.50 3.03
CA VAL A 262 -11.46 13.13 1.87
C VAL A 262 -12.12 11.77 2.09
N ALA A 263 -13.39 11.64 1.70
CA ALA A 263 -14.04 10.34 1.57
C ALA A 263 -13.47 9.64 0.32
N THR A 264 -12.44 8.81 0.50
CA THR A 264 -11.60 8.30 -0.59
C THR A 264 -12.38 7.46 -1.61
N GLU A 265 -13.51 6.87 -1.22
CA GLU A 265 -14.41 6.14 -2.10
C GLU A 265 -15.13 7.03 -3.12
N THR A 266 -15.21 8.33 -2.87
CA THR A 266 -15.86 9.32 -3.75
C THR A 266 -14.90 9.97 -4.76
N VAL A 267 -13.59 9.85 -4.55
CA VAL A 267 -12.58 10.45 -5.42
C VAL A 267 -12.64 9.89 -6.83
N ASP A 268 -12.85 10.75 -7.83
CA ASP A 268 -12.81 10.42 -9.25
C ASP A 268 -11.98 11.45 -10.04
N LEU A 269 -11.50 11.07 -11.22
CA LEU A 269 -10.69 11.94 -12.08
C LEU A 269 -11.52 13.11 -12.62
N THR A 270 -12.85 12.95 -12.72
CA THR A 270 -13.75 14.00 -13.20
C THR A 270 -14.02 15.11 -12.19
N ASP A 271 -13.65 14.93 -10.92
CA ASP A 271 -13.84 15.95 -9.87
C ASP A 271 -12.97 17.19 -10.09
N PHE A 272 -11.79 17.05 -10.73
CA PHE A 272 -10.72 18.04 -10.70
C PHE A 272 -10.56 18.75 -12.05
N GLN A 273 -11.04 19.99 -12.14
CA GLN A 273 -10.85 20.84 -13.31
C GLN A 273 -9.77 21.90 -13.03
N PHE A 274 -8.70 21.88 -13.81
CA PHE A 274 -7.63 22.88 -13.71
C PHE A 274 -7.74 23.92 -14.81
N THR A 275 -7.50 25.18 -14.45
CA THR A 275 -7.24 26.26 -15.42
C THR A 275 -5.77 26.62 -15.37
N LEU A 276 -5.10 26.59 -16.52
CA LEU A 276 -3.71 26.95 -16.67
C LEU A 276 -3.53 28.46 -16.83
N ASN A 277 -2.34 28.98 -16.57
CA ASN A 277 -1.99 30.39 -16.81
C ASN A 277 -2.18 30.83 -18.28
N THR A 278 -2.19 29.88 -19.21
CA THR A 278 -2.52 30.08 -20.63
C THR A 278 -4.02 30.34 -20.88
N GLY A 279 -4.86 30.03 -19.89
CA GLY A 279 -6.32 30.02 -19.99
C GLY A 279 -6.92 28.69 -20.47
N ASP A 280 -6.08 27.69 -20.76
CA ASP A 280 -6.54 26.35 -21.12
C ASP A 280 -7.14 25.63 -19.90
N ILE A 281 -8.13 24.77 -20.17
CA ILE A 281 -8.78 23.93 -19.16
C ILE A 281 -8.33 22.49 -19.38
N VAL A 282 -7.79 21.86 -18.34
CA VAL A 282 -7.29 20.48 -18.37
C VAL A 282 -7.86 19.66 -17.22
N PHE A 283 -7.83 18.34 -17.38
CA PHE A 283 -8.29 17.35 -16.40
C PHE A 283 -7.18 16.32 -16.20
N ALA A 284 -7.23 15.61 -15.08
CA ALA A 284 -6.30 14.53 -14.79
C ALA A 284 -6.52 13.31 -15.71
N ASN A 285 -5.42 12.62 -16.04
CA ASN A 285 -5.42 11.29 -16.67
C ASN A 285 -5.56 10.17 -15.63
N SER A 286 -5.07 10.40 -14.40
CA SER A 286 -5.26 9.49 -13.28
C SER A 286 -5.35 10.18 -11.91
N VAL A 287 -5.90 9.48 -10.93
CA VAL A 287 -6.12 9.98 -9.57
C VAL A 287 -5.98 8.86 -8.53
N GLY A 288 -5.45 9.19 -7.35
CA GLY A 288 -5.28 8.23 -6.26
C GLY A 288 -4.95 8.90 -4.94
N MET A 289 -4.78 8.06 -3.93
CA MET A 289 -4.41 8.47 -2.57
C MET A 289 -2.96 8.13 -2.23
N TRP A 290 -2.17 7.54 -3.13
CA TRP A 290 -0.77 7.24 -2.86
C TRP A 290 0.11 8.47 -3.11
N PRO A 291 1.06 8.82 -2.24
CA PRO A 291 1.53 8.11 -1.04
C PRO A 291 0.74 8.38 0.26
N ASN A 292 -0.31 9.19 0.24
CA ASN A 292 -1.14 9.50 1.41
C ASN A 292 -2.18 8.40 1.78
N TRP A 293 -1.68 7.20 2.07
CA TRP A 293 -2.49 5.99 2.22
C TRP A 293 -2.91 5.69 3.68
N GLU A 294 -2.31 6.36 4.66
CA GLU A 294 -2.62 6.15 6.06
C GLU A 294 -4.03 6.64 6.44
N LEU A 295 -4.71 5.97 7.37
CA LEU A 295 -6.12 6.28 7.71
C LEU A 295 -6.27 7.56 8.55
N ASN A 296 -5.19 8.04 9.16
CA ASN A 296 -5.04 9.28 9.91
C ASN A 296 -4.62 10.49 9.04
N GLU A 297 -4.46 10.33 7.73
CA GLU A 297 -3.81 11.37 6.91
C GLU A 297 -4.53 11.81 5.66
N ARG A 298 -5.67 11.18 5.32
CA ARG A 298 -6.45 11.22 4.05
C ARG A 298 -6.90 12.61 3.54
N ASN A 299 -6.05 13.62 3.58
CA ASN A 299 -6.32 15.00 3.16
C ASN A 299 -5.67 15.30 1.81
N VAL A 300 -4.82 14.41 1.30
CA VAL A 300 -4.11 14.63 0.03
C VAL A 300 -4.59 13.66 -1.02
N VAL A 301 -5.15 14.22 -2.10
CA VAL A 301 -5.42 13.49 -3.35
C VAL A 301 -4.28 13.79 -4.31
N VAL A 302 -3.76 12.78 -4.98
CA VAL A 302 -2.71 12.96 -5.99
C VAL A 302 -3.31 12.69 -7.37
N VAL A 303 -3.11 13.62 -8.29
CA VAL A 303 -3.53 13.48 -9.69
C VAL A 303 -2.33 13.54 -10.63
N PHE A 304 -2.44 12.81 -11.73
CA PHE A 304 -1.46 12.83 -12.82
C PHE A 304 -2.12 13.25 -14.14
N GLY A 305 -1.42 14.07 -14.92
CA GLY A 305 -1.91 14.57 -16.21
C GLY A 305 -0.96 15.57 -16.84
N GLU A 306 -1.42 16.28 -17.88
CA GLU A 306 -0.66 17.36 -18.51
C GLU A 306 -1.03 18.70 -17.87
N PHE A 307 -0.26 19.15 -16.89
CA PHE A 307 -0.54 20.36 -16.10
C PHE A 307 0.38 21.52 -16.43
N GLY A 308 1.55 21.30 -17.04
CA GLY A 308 2.44 22.40 -17.41
C GLY A 308 3.91 22.04 -17.63
N ASN A 309 4.82 22.89 -17.19
CA ASN A 309 6.26 22.73 -17.38
C ASN A 309 7.11 23.29 -16.21
N ARG A 310 8.42 23.04 -16.25
CA ARG A 310 9.44 23.49 -15.28
C ARG A 310 9.76 24.99 -15.27
N GLY A 311 9.05 25.81 -16.05
CA GLY A 311 9.32 27.25 -16.11
C GLY A 311 9.00 27.95 -14.79
N LEU A 312 9.77 28.98 -14.45
CA LEU A 312 9.47 29.88 -13.31
C LEU A 312 8.29 30.78 -13.65
N ALA A 313 7.49 31.23 -12.66
CA ALA A 313 6.31 32.05 -12.95
C ALA A 313 6.66 33.39 -13.61
N SER A 314 7.91 33.85 -13.46
CA SER A 314 8.44 35.05 -14.12
C SER A 314 8.83 34.87 -15.60
N GLU A 315 8.83 33.64 -16.10
CA GLU A 315 9.24 33.31 -17.47
C GLU A 315 8.01 33.30 -18.41
N ASP A 316 8.17 33.91 -19.59
CA ASP A 316 7.06 34.12 -20.53
C ASP A 316 6.48 32.82 -21.12
N ASP A 317 7.23 31.72 -21.08
CA ASP A 317 6.88 30.39 -21.59
C ASP A 317 6.56 29.36 -20.50
N ALA A 318 6.50 29.79 -19.24
CA ALA A 318 6.05 28.93 -18.15
C ALA A 318 4.57 28.56 -18.34
N VAL A 319 4.24 27.29 -18.10
CA VAL A 319 2.86 26.78 -18.10
C VAL A 319 2.63 26.09 -16.77
N PHE A 320 1.57 26.47 -16.06
CA PHE A 320 1.22 25.86 -14.77
C PHE A 320 -0.25 26.13 -14.40
N PRO A 321 -0.85 25.33 -13.51
CA PRO A 321 -2.19 25.58 -13.00
C PRO A 321 -2.24 26.86 -12.17
N VAL A 322 -3.20 27.74 -12.48
CA VAL A 322 -3.49 28.96 -11.71
C VAL A 322 -4.80 28.88 -10.95
N ARG A 323 -5.63 27.88 -11.26
CA ARG A 323 -6.89 27.61 -10.58
C ARG A 323 -7.24 26.13 -10.61
N LEU A 324 -7.73 25.61 -9.50
CA LEU A 324 -8.45 24.34 -9.39
C LEU A 324 -9.90 24.64 -9.02
N ASP A 325 -10.84 24.00 -9.71
CA ASP A 325 -12.26 23.94 -9.36
C ASP A 325 -12.67 22.49 -9.12
N ILE A 326 -13.35 22.23 -8.00
CA ILE A 326 -14.04 20.95 -7.80
C ILE A 326 -15.40 21.02 -8.49
N VAL A 327 -15.62 20.18 -9.50
CA VAL A 327 -16.78 20.23 -10.38
C VAL A 327 -17.79 19.14 -10.10
N GLU A 328 -19.05 19.37 -10.48
CA GLU A 328 -20.13 18.39 -10.32
C GLU A 328 -20.01 17.26 -11.35
N ASP A 329 -20.08 16.01 -10.89
CA ASP A 329 -20.12 14.82 -11.73
C ASP A 329 -21.13 13.76 -11.20
N GLU A 330 -20.97 12.48 -11.59
CA GLU A 330 -21.83 11.39 -11.13
C GLU A 330 -21.53 10.92 -9.70
N THR A 331 -20.34 11.22 -9.18
CA THR A 331 -19.82 10.81 -7.87
C THR A 331 -19.18 12.00 -7.15
N PRO A 332 -19.96 13.02 -6.72
CA PRO A 332 -19.38 14.26 -6.20
C PRO A 332 -18.40 14.02 -5.06
N LEU A 333 -17.20 14.59 -5.16
CA LEU A 333 -16.21 14.54 -4.09
C LEU A 333 -16.78 14.99 -2.74
N LEU A 334 -16.61 14.14 -1.72
CA LEU A 334 -16.99 14.45 -0.35
C LEU A 334 -15.76 14.65 0.54
N LEU A 335 -15.83 15.66 1.41
CA LEU A 335 -14.94 15.81 2.56
C LEU A 335 -15.69 15.39 3.83
N ILE A 336 -14.96 14.84 4.78
CA ILE A 336 -15.50 14.39 6.06
C ILE A 336 -15.05 15.37 7.14
N GLY A 337 -16.00 16.11 7.70
CA GLY A 337 -15.80 17.06 8.78
C GLY A 337 -16.01 16.47 10.18
N PRO A 338 -15.91 17.30 11.23
CA PRO A 338 -16.05 16.88 12.62
C PRO A 338 -17.34 16.10 12.90
N GLY A 339 -17.20 14.97 13.60
CA GLY A 339 -18.31 14.09 13.93
C GLY A 339 -18.83 13.25 12.76
N GLY A 340 -18.06 13.14 11.68
CA GLY A 340 -18.43 12.38 10.47
C GLY A 340 -19.38 13.15 9.55
N GLN A 341 -19.33 14.49 9.59
CA GLN A 341 -20.17 15.32 8.72
C GLN A 341 -19.69 15.21 7.27
N GLU A 342 -20.51 14.68 6.38
CA GLU A 342 -20.24 14.76 4.95
C GLU A 342 -20.43 16.20 4.43
N PHE A 343 -19.45 16.69 3.69
CA PHE A 343 -19.48 17.96 2.99
C PHE A 343 -19.24 17.74 1.50
N ASN A 344 -20.16 18.19 0.65
CA ASN A 344 -19.99 18.15 -0.79
C ASN A 344 -19.00 19.24 -1.23
N ALA A 345 -17.86 18.84 -1.78
CA ALA A 345 -16.76 19.72 -2.15
C ALA A 345 -17.01 20.51 -3.45
N VAL A 346 -18.05 20.17 -4.22
CA VAL A 346 -18.38 20.86 -5.48
C VAL A 346 -18.50 22.37 -5.26
N GLY A 347 -17.76 23.12 -6.06
CA GLY A 347 -17.69 24.58 -6.01
C GLY A 347 -16.59 25.12 -5.07
N LEU A 348 -15.86 24.27 -4.35
CA LEU A 348 -14.57 24.68 -3.78
C LEU A 348 -13.61 25.03 -4.92
N SER A 349 -12.80 26.06 -4.71
CA SER A 349 -11.77 26.46 -5.65
C SER A 349 -10.51 26.95 -4.95
N TRP A 350 -9.39 26.78 -5.62
CA TRP A 350 -8.08 27.27 -5.20
C TRP A 350 -7.45 28.08 -6.33
N GLU A 351 -6.66 29.10 -6.00
CA GLU A 351 -5.97 29.96 -6.98
C GLU A 351 -4.53 30.24 -6.55
N THR A 352 -3.64 30.41 -7.54
CA THR A 352 -2.25 30.82 -7.34
C THR A 352 -1.76 31.66 -8.53
N ASP A 353 -0.74 32.48 -8.30
CA ASP A 353 0.06 33.14 -9.33
C ASP A 353 1.51 32.63 -9.38
N ALA A 354 1.85 31.66 -8.54
CA ALA A 354 3.18 31.07 -8.42
C ALA A 354 3.20 29.62 -8.89
N THR A 355 4.35 29.22 -9.44
CA THR A 355 4.67 27.83 -9.74
C THR A 355 5.48 27.23 -8.58
N PRO A 356 5.32 25.94 -8.29
CA PRO A 356 6.17 25.20 -7.36
C PRO A 356 7.67 25.36 -7.64
N TYR A 357 8.07 25.54 -8.90
CA TYR A 357 9.47 25.78 -9.28
C TYR A 357 10.02 27.13 -8.78
N ASP A 358 9.17 28.06 -8.34
CA ASP A 358 9.63 29.33 -7.75
C ASP A 358 10.23 29.14 -6.35
N SER A 359 9.81 28.10 -5.60
CA SER A 359 10.12 28.04 -4.16
C SER A 359 10.07 26.65 -3.50
N GLY A 360 9.74 25.60 -4.24
CA GLY A 360 9.63 24.23 -3.73
C GLY A 360 8.40 23.98 -2.84
N PRO A 361 8.33 22.81 -2.18
CA PRO A 361 7.30 22.48 -1.21
C PRO A 361 7.27 23.46 -0.03
N LYS A 362 6.08 23.76 0.50
CA LYS A 362 5.88 24.65 1.64
C LYS A 362 4.96 24.02 2.68
N LEU A 363 5.09 24.46 3.92
CA LEU A 363 4.09 24.19 4.96
C LEU A 363 2.75 24.84 4.60
N VAL A 364 1.68 24.05 4.66
CA VAL A 364 0.29 24.52 4.61
C VAL A 364 -0.44 24.31 5.93
N GLY A 365 0.12 23.50 6.82
CA GLY A 365 -0.40 23.27 8.16
C GLY A 365 0.67 22.82 9.15
N ALA A 366 0.46 23.15 10.42
CA ALA A 366 1.17 22.56 11.55
C ALA A 366 0.20 22.46 12.72
N LYS A 367 0.05 21.25 13.28
CA LYS A 367 -0.94 20.98 14.32
C LYS A 367 -0.32 20.24 15.49
N LEU A 368 -0.50 20.79 16.68
CA LEU A 368 -0.10 20.17 17.93
C LEU A 368 -1.20 19.22 18.41
N ASN A 369 -0.89 17.93 18.47
CA ASN A 369 -1.75 16.88 18.97
C ASN A 369 -1.11 16.22 20.21
N HIS A 370 -1.94 15.66 21.09
CA HIS A 370 -1.43 14.67 22.04
C HIS A 370 -1.14 13.37 21.29
N VAL A 371 -0.03 12.71 21.63
CA VAL A 371 0.33 11.40 21.04
C VAL A 371 -0.67 10.33 21.49
N GLY A 372 -0.96 10.24 22.79
CA GLY A 372 -1.86 9.24 23.34
C GLY A 372 -1.14 7.96 23.77
N ASP A 373 -1.85 6.83 23.73
CA ASP A 373 -1.33 5.52 24.15
C ASP A 373 -1.05 4.57 22.96
N GLU A 374 -1.48 4.93 21.75
CA GLU A 374 -1.31 4.15 20.51
C GLU A 374 -1.37 5.05 19.25
N ALA A 375 -0.77 4.59 18.14
CA ALA A 375 -0.82 5.25 16.83
C ALA A 375 -2.16 4.94 16.13
N LEU A 376 -3.19 5.73 16.44
CA LEU A 376 -4.51 5.55 15.84
C LEU A 376 -4.50 5.94 14.36
N GLY A 377 -4.93 5.01 13.51
CA GLY A 377 -5.09 5.25 12.07
C GLY A 377 -3.86 4.94 11.22
N GLU A 378 -2.76 4.55 11.84
CA GLU A 378 -1.61 3.95 11.18
C GLU A 378 -2.03 2.76 10.30
N GLY A 379 -1.47 2.61 9.11
CA GLY A 379 -1.83 1.53 8.21
C GLY A 379 -2.93 1.91 7.22
N GLY A 380 -3.54 0.90 6.60
CA GLY A 380 -4.60 1.10 5.60
C GLY A 380 -4.24 0.59 4.21
N LEU A 381 -2.95 0.31 3.97
CA LEU A 381 -2.50 -0.33 2.74
C LEU A 381 -1.54 -1.49 3.02
N ASN A 382 -1.96 -2.71 2.67
CA ASN A 382 -1.17 -3.92 2.92
C ASN A 382 0.18 -3.94 2.16
N VAL A 383 0.24 -3.37 0.95
CA VAL A 383 1.50 -3.38 0.17
C VAL A 383 2.57 -2.52 0.85
N ALA A 384 2.21 -1.42 1.52
CA ALA A 384 3.15 -0.56 2.25
C ALA A 384 3.87 -1.34 3.37
N GLN A 385 3.16 -2.24 4.05
CA GLN A 385 3.74 -3.14 5.06
C GLN A 385 4.73 -4.14 4.44
N VAL A 386 4.40 -4.67 3.26
CA VAL A 386 5.23 -5.69 2.58
C VAL A 386 6.51 -5.09 2.04
N ILE A 387 6.49 -3.82 1.62
CA ILE A 387 7.66 -3.12 1.07
C ILE A 387 8.46 -2.35 2.12
N GLY A 388 8.13 -2.48 3.41
CA GLY A 388 8.94 -1.97 4.51
C GLY A 388 8.75 -0.49 4.84
N LEU A 389 7.59 0.10 4.54
CA LEU A 389 7.28 1.47 4.97
C LEU A 389 6.78 1.53 6.42
N LEU A 390 6.28 0.40 6.94
CA LEU A 390 5.73 0.30 8.30
C LEU A 390 6.55 -0.62 9.20
N PRO A 391 6.53 -0.39 10.53
CA PRO A 391 5.88 0.74 11.21
C PRO A 391 6.73 2.02 11.14
N ASN A 392 6.10 3.18 11.03
CA ASN A 392 6.73 4.50 10.94
C ASN A 392 6.25 5.49 12.02
N ASP A 393 5.34 5.07 12.90
CA ASP A 393 4.84 5.84 14.04
C ASP A 393 5.84 6.15 15.18
N GLU A 394 5.46 7.12 16.01
CA GLU A 394 6.22 7.58 17.17
C GLU A 394 6.47 6.52 18.27
N PHE A 395 5.58 5.53 18.42
CA PHE A 395 5.77 4.45 19.38
C PHE A 395 6.81 3.46 18.91
N SER A 396 6.82 3.18 17.62
CA SER A 396 7.80 2.29 16.99
C SER A 396 9.20 2.90 16.98
N LEU A 397 9.33 4.20 16.70
CA LEU A 397 10.63 4.88 16.69
C LEU A 397 11.14 5.24 18.09
N TYR A 398 10.28 5.73 18.98
CA TYR A 398 10.71 6.40 20.23
C TYR A 398 10.08 5.82 21.50
N GLY A 399 9.18 4.85 21.40
CA GLY A 399 8.36 4.37 22.52
C GLY A 399 7.25 5.34 22.92
N GLY A 400 6.93 6.31 22.06
CA GLY A 400 5.87 7.30 22.20
C GLY A 400 6.40 8.72 22.36
N GLY A 401 5.54 9.61 22.85
CA GLY A 401 5.82 11.01 23.17
C GLY A 401 4.68 11.59 24.00
N ASP A 402 4.83 12.82 24.49
CA ASP A 402 3.72 13.51 25.17
C ASP A 402 2.85 14.25 24.14
N PHE A 403 3.49 14.80 23.11
CA PHE A 403 2.86 15.57 22.03
C PHE A 403 3.52 15.28 20.69
N ARG A 404 2.77 15.47 19.61
CA ARG A 404 3.29 15.51 18.24
C ARG A 404 2.89 16.83 17.61
N ILE A 405 3.81 17.46 16.89
CA ILE A 405 3.45 18.49 15.92
C ILE A 405 3.44 17.81 14.56
N ARG A 406 2.25 17.54 14.04
CA ARG A 406 2.06 17.05 12.68
C ARG A 406 2.15 18.22 11.73
N VAL A 407 3.06 18.17 10.77
CA VAL A 407 3.15 19.17 9.71
C VAL A 407 2.56 18.63 8.42
N LEU A 408 1.96 19.53 7.64
CA LEU A 408 1.41 19.23 6.33
C LEU A 408 2.03 20.14 5.29
N THR A 409 2.53 19.56 4.21
CA THR A 409 3.19 20.27 3.11
C THR A 409 2.34 20.29 1.84
N THR A 410 2.63 21.23 0.92
CA THR A 410 1.97 21.33 -0.39
C THR A 410 2.19 20.10 -1.28
N GLY A 411 3.25 19.34 -1.04
CA GLY A 411 3.66 18.12 -1.72
C GLY A 411 4.62 17.32 -0.84
N GLY A 412 5.03 16.12 -1.25
CA GLY A 412 6.02 15.33 -0.51
C GLY A 412 7.29 16.14 -0.22
N PHE A 413 7.92 15.89 0.93
CA PHE A 413 9.11 16.62 1.35
C PHE A 413 10.36 15.79 1.08
N SER A 414 11.28 16.34 0.29
CA SER A 414 12.56 15.71 0.01
C SER A 414 13.67 16.77 0.09
N PRO A 415 14.80 16.47 0.77
CA PRO A 415 15.93 17.39 0.84
C PRO A 415 16.51 17.79 -0.53
N ASP A 416 16.43 16.91 -1.53
CA ASP A 416 17.04 17.12 -2.85
C ASP A 416 16.14 16.72 -4.05
N GLY A 417 14.89 16.36 -3.78
CA GLY A 417 13.91 15.93 -4.77
C GLY A 417 13.93 14.42 -5.09
N VAL A 418 14.80 13.64 -4.43
CA VAL A 418 14.87 12.18 -4.58
C VAL A 418 15.00 11.47 -3.23
N ALA A 419 15.92 11.89 -2.36
CA ALA A 419 16.13 11.26 -1.06
C ALA A 419 14.93 11.53 -0.13
N GLY A 420 14.53 10.53 0.64
CA GLY A 420 13.54 10.71 1.70
C GLY A 420 14.12 11.45 2.90
N VAL A 421 13.26 11.98 3.76
CA VAL A 421 13.68 12.50 5.06
C VAL A 421 13.99 11.34 5.99
N LEU A 422 15.06 11.48 6.78
CA LEU A 422 15.41 10.49 7.79
C LEU A 422 14.88 10.93 9.17
N PRO A 423 14.51 9.99 10.05
CA PRO A 423 14.04 10.30 11.40
C PRO A 423 15.00 11.15 12.26
N ASN A 424 16.29 11.18 11.91
CA ASN A 424 17.33 11.94 12.59
C ASN A 424 17.65 13.30 11.95
N MET A 425 16.89 13.76 10.95
CA MET A 425 17.12 15.02 10.22
C MET A 425 16.35 16.23 10.77
N TYR A 426 15.80 16.15 11.98
CA TYR A 426 15.11 17.29 12.60
C TYR A 426 15.96 18.57 12.59
N GLU A 427 17.21 18.48 13.08
CA GLU A 427 18.11 19.63 13.24
C GLU A 427 18.54 20.25 11.89
N ASP A 428 18.40 19.50 10.80
CA ASP A 428 18.76 19.95 9.46
C ASP A 428 17.65 20.79 8.81
N PHE A 429 16.37 20.44 9.06
CA PHE A 429 15.24 20.96 8.30
C PHE A 429 14.13 21.61 9.12
N PHE A 430 14.10 21.46 10.43
CA PHE A 430 12.98 21.93 11.25
C PHE A 430 13.42 22.76 12.45
N ARG A 431 12.61 23.75 12.80
CA ARG A 431 12.69 24.49 14.05
C ARG A 431 11.31 24.68 14.63
N VAL A 432 11.17 24.46 15.94
CA VAL A 432 9.93 24.79 16.66
C VAL A 432 10.13 26.06 17.45
N HIS A 433 9.28 27.06 17.19
CA HIS A 433 9.29 28.34 17.88
C HIS A 433 8.34 28.28 19.07
N VAL A 434 8.83 28.55 20.27
CA VAL A 434 8.05 28.48 21.53
C VAL A 434 8.22 29.77 22.32
N MET A 435 7.18 30.20 23.03
CA MET A 435 7.28 31.33 23.95
C MET A 435 8.17 30.97 25.16
N GLY A 436 9.20 31.76 25.43
CA GLY A 436 10.08 31.66 26.60
C GLY A 436 9.47 32.27 27.87
N GLU A 437 10.07 31.97 29.03
CA GLU A 437 9.60 32.47 30.34
C GLU A 437 9.57 34.00 30.47
N ASP A 438 10.46 34.68 29.75
CA ASP A 438 10.58 36.14 29.72
C ASP A 438 9.72 36.79 28.63
N GLY A 439 9.01 36.00 27.83
CA GLY A 439 8.18 36.43 26.71
C GLY A 439 8.93 36.57 25.38
N GLU A 440 10.21 36.20 25.32
CA GLU A 440 10.98 36.11 24.07
C GLU A 440 10.80 34.73 23.42
N THR A 441 11.01 34.61 22.11
CA THR A 441 10.92 33.32 21.42
C THR A 441 12.16 32.47 21.72
N VAL A 442 11.93 31.22 22.14
CA VAL A 442 12.93 30.16 22.25
C VAL A 442 12.80 29.26 21.02
N LEU A 443 13.93 28.96 20.36
CA LEU A 443 13.99 28.00 19.27
C LEU A 443 14.38 26.64 19.83
N LEU A 444 13.55 25.64 19.61
CA LEU A 444 13.95 24.25 19.78
C LEU A 444 14.65 23.86 18.47
N GLU A 445 15.97 23.76 18.47
CA GLU A 445 16.76 23.45 17.26
C GLU A 445 17.52 22.12 17.37
N GLU A 446 17.75 21.65 18.60
CA GLU A 446 18.49 20.43 18.90
C GLU A 446 17.58 19.35 19.50
N VAL A 447 17.77 18.11 19.03
CA VAL A 447 17.11 16.92 19.55
C VAL A 447 17.72 16.53 20.90
N GLY A 448 16.87 16.06 21.82
CA GLY A 448 17.32 15.54 23.11
C GLY A 448 17.69 16.60 24.14
N VAL A 449 17.54 17.89 23.82
CA VAL A 449 17.78 19.02 24.74
C VAL A 449 16.48 19.44 25.42
N ASP A 450 16.53 19.59 26.75
CA ASP A 450 15.45 20.15 27.56
C ASP A 450 15.52 21.69 27.52
N TYR A 451 14.51 22.32 26.93
CA TYR A 451 14.40 23.77 26.83
C TYR A 451 13.42 24.31 27.88
N GLU A 452 13.87 25.28 28.67
CA GLU A 452 12.99 26.03 29.58
C GLU A 452 12.21 27.07 28.79
N VAL A 453 10.88 26.95 28.83
CA VAL A 453 9.94 27.79 28.09
C VAL A 453 8.80 28.21 29.01
N ALA A 454 7.93 29.10 28.55
CA ALA A 454 6.76 29.49 29.32
C ALA A 454 5.91 28.26 29.65
N GLY A 455 5.69 27.99 30.93
CA GLY A 455 4.88 26.86 31.40
C GLY A 455 5.63 25.58 31.77
N GLY A 456 6.95 25.53 31.58
CA GLY A 456 7.77 24.38 31.97
C GLY A 456 8.83 24.04 30.93
N THR A 457 9.06 22.75 30.71
CA THR A 457 10.11 22.26 29.82
C THR A 457 9.51 21.58 28.59
N LEU A 458 10.13 21.78 27.42
CA LEU A 458 9.89 20.97 26.22
C LEU A 458 11.20 20.43 25.66
N ARG A 459 11.13 19.24 25.07
CA ARG A 459 12.25 18.60 24.39
C ARG A 459 11.76 17.92 23.11
N VAL A 460 12.50 18.13 22.03
CA VAL A 460 12.30 17.42 20.76
C VAL A 460 12.95 16.04 20.85
N VAL A 461 12.25 15.01 20.40
CA VAL A 461 12.71 13.61 20.39
C VAL A 461 13.22 13.20 19.00
N GLY A 462 12.58 13.65 17.93
CA GLY A 462 12.95 13.35 16.55
C GLY A 462 11.76 13.49 15.60
N LEU A 463 11.91 12.93 14.40
CA LEU A 463 10.85 12.88 13.37
C LEU A 463 10.27 11.47 13.26
N SER A 464 8.95 11.35 13.18
CA SER A 464 8.22 10.12 12.81
C SER A 464 7.32 10.39 11.61
N GLU A 465 6.53 9.39 11.20
CA GLU A 465 5.73 9.44 9.96
C GLU A 465 6.64 9.58 8.74
N LEU A 466 7.56 8.64 8.59
CA LEU A 466 8.55 8.61 7.50
C LEU A 466 8.79 7.17 7.06
N GLY A 467 9.33 6.33 7.94
CA GLY A 467 9.64 4.94 7.64
C GLY A 467 10.09 4.18 8.87
N GLN A 468 10.62 2.97 8.66
CA GLN A 468 10.99 2.07 9.75
C GLN A 468 12.04 2.64 10.72
N PRO A 469 12.04 2.22 12.00
CA PRO A 469 13.12 2.52 12.93
C PRO A 469 14.45 1.91 12.48
N GLU A 470 15.56 2.59 12.77
CA GLU A 470 16.89 2.06 12.44
C GLU A 470 17.10 0.70 13.13
N ASN A 471 17.45 -0.31 12.33
CA ASN A 471 17.71 -1.66 12.80
C ASN A 471 18.81 -2.33 11.95
N PRO A 472 20.09 -2.14 12.31
CA PRO A 472 21.21 -2.69 11.56
C PRO A 472 21.19 -4.22 11.44
N ASP A 473 20.60 -4.91 12.42
CA ASP A 473 20.48 -6.37 12.43
C ASP A 473 19.47 -6.89 11.37
N GLU A 474 18.50 -6.04 10.99
CA GLU A 474 17.52 -6.30 9.93
C GLU A 474 17.86 -5.59 8.62
N GLY A 475 19.02 -4.93 8.54
CA GLY A 475 19.48 -4.24 7.34
C GLY A 475 18.90 -2.84 7.15
N ILE A 476 18.21 -2.29 8.14
CA ILE A 476 17.59 -0.96 8.08
C ILE A 476 18.59 0.06 8.62
N TYR A 477 19.01 0.99 7.76
CA TYR A 477 19.94 2.06 8.07
C TYR A 477 19.34 3.39 7.64
N TYR A 478 19.63 4.45 8.40
CA TYR A 478 19.33 5.81 7.98
C TYR A 478 20.42 6.30 7.02
N ASP A 479 20.33 5.85 5.78
CA ASP A 479 21.24 6.19 4.68
C ASP A 479 20.49 6.48 3.37
N SER A 480 21.21 6.57 2.25
CA SER A 480 20.64 6.87 0.94
C SER A 480 19.67 5.80 0.39
N CYS A 481 19.57 4.63 1.03
CA CYS A 481 18.62 3.58 0.68
C CYS A 481 17.46 3.48 1.67
N TYR A 482 17.36 4.40 2.63
CA TYR A 482 16.25 4.45 3.56
C TYR A 482 14.92 4.57 2.80
N ALA A 483 13.99 3.66 3.12
CA ALA A 483 12.66 3.65 2.54
C ALA A 483 11.74 4.51 3.40
N GLU A 484 11.51 5.73 2.93
CA GLU A 484 10.51 6.66 3.47
C GLU A 484 9.23 6.60 2.60
N ASP A 485 8.08 6.84 3.22
CA ASP A 485 6.73 6.72 2.66
C ASP A 485 6.37 7.80 1.63
N ARG A 486 7.08 8.94 1.64
CA ARG A 486 7.07 10.04 0.65
C ARG A 486 5.82 10.89 0.65
N ASP A 487 5.02 10.83 1.70
CA ASP A 487 3.81 11.63 1.75
C ASP A 487 4.04 13.06 2.24
N ASN A 488 2.93 13.74 2.51
CA ASN A 488 2.89 15.16 2.82
C ASN A 488 2.95 15.43 4.32
N TYR A 489 3.07 14.40 5.14
CA TYR A 489 3.01 14.43 6.58
C TYR A 489 4.39 14.12 7.17
N ILE A 490 4.73 14.87 8.21
CA ILE A 490 5.90 14.59 9.04
C ILE A 490 5.51 14.93 10.47
N ASP A 491 5.83 14.06 11.41
CA ASP A 491 5.55 14.28 12.83
C ASP A 491 6.83 14.68 13.59
N ILE A 492 6.80 15.85 14.24
CA ILE A 492 7.84 16.26 15.18
C ILE A 492 7.40 15.84 16.59
N ILE A 493 8.13 14.90 17.19
CA ILE A 493 7.76 14.33 18.49
C ILE A 493 8.36 15.15 19.63
N LEU A 494 7.51 15.52 20.59
CA LEU A 494 7.85 16.32 21.75
C LEU A 494 7.54 15.59 23.05
N VAL A 495 8.37 15.83 24.07
CA VAL A 495 8.13 15.42 25.46
C VAL A 495 8.29 16.62 26.38
N GLY A 496 7.49 16.69 27.44
CA GLY A 496 7.50 17.81 28.37
C GLY A 496 6.15 18.16 28.98
N ASP A 497 6.03 19.41 29.43
CA ASP A 497 4.84 19.89 30.15
C ASP A 497 3.73 20.35 29.19
N GLU A 498 2.48 20.03 29.52
CA GLU A 498 1.31 20.49 28.73
C GLU A 498 1.18 22.02 28.69
N GLU A 499 1.49 22.69 29.80
CA GLU A 499 1.48 24.16 29.84
C GLU A 499 2.57 24.74 28.93
N ALA A 500 3.70 24.06 28.79
CA ALA A 500 4.76 24.42 27.87
C ALA A 500 4.37 24.19 26.41
N ALA A 501 3.78 23.03 26.09
CA ALA A 501 3.32 22.70 24.74
C ALA A 501 2.28 23.71 24.21
N ARG A 502 1.40 24.23 25.07
CA ARG A 502 0.42 25.27 24.72
C ARG A 502 1.04 26.61 24.30
N ASN A 503 2.33 26.79 24.52
CA ASN A 503 3.09 27.98 24.17
C ASN A 503 3.90 27.83 22.86
N VAL A 504 3.75 26.71 22.13
CA VAL A 504 4.24 26.56 20.75
C VAL A 504 3.57 27.61 19.87
N LEU A 505 4.36 28.31 19.08
CA LEU A 505 3.92 29.43 18.24
C LEU A 505 3.76 29.00 16.78
N PHE A 506 4.81 28.41 16.19
CA PHE A 506 4.81 27.89 14.83
C PHE A 506 6.01 26.95 14.58
N VAL A 507 5.95 26.20 13.49
CA VAL A 507 7.06 25.43 12.94
C VAL A 507 7.64 26.18 11.75
N GLU A 508 8.96 26.18 11.65
CA GLU A 508 9.69 26.71 10.52
C GLU A 508 10.43 25.56 9.82
N ILE A 509 10.30 25.50 8.49
CA ILE A 509 11.25 24.81 7.63
C ILE A 509 12.18 25.89 7.06
N PRO A 510 13.44 25.97 7.49
CA PRO A 510 14.34 27.01 7.03
C PRO A 510 14.59 26.83 5.53
N ALA A 511 14.24 27.85 4.73
CA ALA A 511 14.69 27.88 3.34
C ALA A 511 16.22 28.03 3.33
N LEU A 512 16.90 27.28 2.45
CA LEU A 512 18.30 27.56 2.15
C LEU A 512 18.42 29.02 1.68
N GLU A 513 19.53 29.70 2.00
CA GLU A 513 19.89 30.92 1.27
C GLU A 513 20.01 30.55 -0.21
N GLY A 514 19.04 31.00 -1.01
CA GLY A 514 18.93 30.71 -2.45
C GLY A 514 20.06 31.30 -3.27
#